data_AF-A0A942C503-F1
#
_entry.id   AF-A0A942C503-F1
#
_cell.length_a   1.000
_cell.length_b   1.000
_cell.length_c   1.000
_cell.angle_alpha   90.00
_cell.angle_beta   90.00
_cell.angle_gamma   90.00
#
_symmetry.space_group_name_H-M   'P 1'
#
loop_
_entity.id
_entity.type
_entity.pdbx_description
1 polymer ?
#
loop_
_entity_poly.entity_id
_entity_poly.type
_entity_poly.pdbx_seq_one_letter_code
_entity_poly.pdbx_strand_id
1 'polypeptide(L)'
;MKTTILALFIAIAPSLQSPVVTASQVNGTWGSKRGIIRVWALGKQQLRVEFYGYYEYNTPAGPIANLGEARGIAEIEGDTATLVPEAMDNRCTIKLQFTGKRLIVTQDGECGFGKHVTATGAYRKTSTRKPSFGVEP
;
A
#
# COMPACT_ATOMS: atom_id res chain seq x y z
N MET A 1 -60.40 -16.76 25.98
CA MET A 1 -59.20 -17.05 25.17
C MET A 1 -58.41 -15.77 25.02
N LYS A 2 -57.19 -15.69 25.57
CA LYS A 2 -56.30 -14.54 25.41
C LYS A 2 -55.24 -14.93 24.39
N THR A 3 -55.27 -14.29 23.22
CA THR A 3 -54.31 -14.52 22.14
C THR A 3 -53.12 -13.60 22.38
N THR A 4 -51.98 -14.16 22.78
CA THR A 4 -50.73 -13.41 22.93
C THR A 4 -50.03 -13.38 21.57
N ILE A 5 -49.93 -12.20 20.96
CA ILE A 5 -49.17 -11.97 19.73
C ILE A 5 -47.70 -11.74 20.12
N LEU A 6 -46.82 -12.62 19.67
CA LEU A 6 -45.38 -12.50 19.86
C LEU A 6 -44.80 -11.69 18.68
N ALA A 7 -44.43 -10.44 18.92
CA ALA A 7 -43.75 -9.61 17.92
C ALA A 7 -42.25 -9.95 17.88
N LEU A 8 -41.81 -10.49 16.74
CA LEU A 8 -40.39 -10.75 16.46
C LEU A 8 -39.73 -9.46 15.97
N PHE A 9 -38.89 -8.84 16.80
CA PHE A 9 -38.06 -7.72 16.39
C PHE A 9 -36.83 -8.23 15.64
N ILE A 10 -36.82 -8.07 14.32
CA ILE A 10 -35.62 -8.26 13.49
C ILE A 10 -34.70 -7.06 13.73
N ALA A 11 -33.61 -7.27 14.47
CA ALA A 11 -32.57 -6.26 14.64
C ALA A 11 -31.74 -6.15 13.36
N ILE A 12 -31.94 -5.08 12.58
CA ILE A 12 -31.07 -4.74 11.46
C ILE A 12 -29.80 -4.11 12.06
N ALA A 13 -28.71 -4.88 12.13
CA ALA A 13 -27.42 -4.33 12.50
C ALA A 13 -26.94 -3.38 11.38
N PRO A 14 -26.56 -2.12 11.68
CA PRO A 14 -25.95 -1.27 10.68
C PRO A 14 -24.63 -1.91 10.23
N SER A 15 -24.48 -2.13 8.93
CA SER A 15 -23.18 -2.48 8.36
C SER A 15 -22.22 -1.34 8.68
N LEU A 16 -21.18 -1.59 9.47
CA LEU A 16 -20.07 -0.65 9.63
C LEU A 16 -19.40 -0.52 8.25
N GLN A 17 -19.83 0.46 7.46
CA GLN A 17 -19.12 0.84 6.25
C GLN A 17 -17.72 1.26 6.68
N SER A 18 -16.72 0.49 6.27
CA SER A 18 -15.32 0.83 6.48
C SER A 18 -15.11 2.28 6.02
N PRO A 19 -14.50 3.15 6.85
CA PRO A 19 -14.37 4.55 6.52
C PRO A 19 -13.70 4.70 5.16
N VAL A 20 -14.39 5.38 4.23
CA VAL A 20 -13.89 5.59 2.87
C VAL A 20 -12.63 6.43 2.96
N VAL A 21 -11.49 5.83 2.64
CA VAL A 21 -10.24 6.57 2.56
C VAL A 21 -10.30 7.53 1.37
N THR A 22 -10.06 8.80 1.68
CA THR A 22 -10.11 9.87 0.70
C THR A 22 -8.83 9.88 -0.14
N ALA A 23 -8.97 10.29 -1.40
CA ALA A 23 -7.82 10.43 -2.31
C ALA A 23 -6.72 11.34 -1.72
N SER A 24 -7.09 12.39 -0.97
CA SER A 24 -6.12 13.31 -0.35
C SER A 24 -5.24 12.64 0.72
N GLN A 25 -5.76 11.63 1.42
CA GLN A 25 -5.01 10.87 2.42
C GLN A 25 -3.93 10.03 1.76
N VAL A 26 -4.25 9.31 0.68
CA VAL A 26 -3.36 8.32 0.07
C VAL A 26 -2.47 8.87 -1.04
N ASN A 27 -2.95 9.84 -1.82
CA ASN A 27 -2.28 10.30 -3.03
C ASN A 27 -0.93 10.96 -2.74
N GLY A 28 0.05 10.63 -3.57
CA GLY A 28 1.31 11.33 -3.63
C GLY A 28 2.52 10.41 -3.54
N THR A 29 3.64 10.99 -3.11
CA THR A 29 4.92 10.31 -2.98
C THR A 29 5.26 10.13 -1.51
N TRP A 30 5.70 8.93 -1.17
CA TRP A 30 6.06 8.50 0.18
C TRP A 30 7.52 8.05 0.16
N GLY A 31 8.38 8.74 0.90
CA GLY A 31 9.83 8.50 0.89
C GLY A 31 10.32 7.87 2.20
N SER A 32 11.36 7.06 2.08
CA SER A 32 12.17 6.59 3.21
C SER A 32 13.65 6.54 2.80
N LYS A 33 14.53 6.12 3.71
CA LYS A 33 15.95 5.85 3.38
C LYS A 33 16.13 4.61 2.47
N ARG A 34 15.11 3.77 2.33
CA ARG A 34 15.17 2.48 1.63
C ARG A 34 14.48 2.51 0.26
N GLY A 35 13.84 3.61 -0.10
CA GLY A 35 13.06 3.68 -1.31
C GLY A 35 11.94 4.72 -1.29
N ILE A 36 11.21 4.74 -2.39
CA ILE A 36 10.09 5.62 -2.67
C ILE A 36 8.88 4.79 -3.06
N ILE A 37 7.70 5.20 -2.58
CA ILE A 37 6.41 4.65 -2.98
C ILE A 37 5.55 5.77 -3.55
N ARG A 38 5.02 5.56 -4.75
CA ARG A 38 4.08 6.46 -5.42
C ARG A 38 2.70 5.85 -5.38
N VAL A 39 1.71 6.64 -4.97
CA VAL A 39 0.33 6.20 -4.81
C VAL A 39 -0.60 7.19 -5.49
N TRP A 40 -1.57 6.67 -6.26
CA TRP A 40 -2.64 7.47 -6.83
C TRP A 40 -3.97 6.72 -6.82
N ALA A 41 -4.98 7.29 -6.19
CA ALA A 41 -6.32 6.75 -6.17
C ALA A 41 -6.96 6.80 -7.56
N LEU A 42 -7.58 5.68 -7.96
CA LEU A 42 -8.30 5.52 -9.22
C LEU A 42 -9.83 5.58 -9.05
N GLY A 43 -10.30 5.59 -7.80
CA GLY A 43 -11.71 5.39 -7.45
C GLY A 43 -12.03 3.92 -7.20
N LYS A 44 -13.28 3.62 -6.81
CA LYS A 44 -13.76 2.23 -6.57
C LYS A 44 -12.83 1.39 -5.68
N GLN A 45 -12.24 1.98 -4.64
CA GLN A 45 -11.30 1.29 -3.74
C GLN A 45 -10.06 0.72 -4.44
N GLN A 46 -9.60 1.37 -5.51
CA GLN A 46 -8.39 0.99 -6.24
C GLN A 46 -7.35 2.10 -6.22
N LEU A 47 -6.08 1.71 -6.06
CA LEU A 47 -4.92 2.59 -6.09
C LEU A 47 -3.93 2.09 -7.15
N ARG A 48 -3.38 2.99 -7.96
CA ARG A 48 -2.14 2.71 -8.69
C ARG A 48 -0.97 2.88 -7.73
N VAL A 49 -0.13 1.86 -7.62
CA VAL A 49 1.03 1.84 -6.72
C VAL A 49 2.29 1.50 -7.50
N GLU A 50 3.38 2.20 -7.17
CA GLU A 50 4.74 1.87 -7.61
C GLU A 50 5.68 1.99 -6.42
N PHE A 51 6.52 0.98 -6.22
CA PHE A 51 7.63 0.95 -5.28
C PHE A 51 8.94 0.92 -6.06
N TYR A 52 9.87 1.77 -5.65
CA TYR A 52 11.27 1.73 -6.04
C TYR A 52 12.13 1.64 -4.79
N GLY A 53 12.83 0.52 -4.62
CA GLY A 53 13.69 0.22 -3.48
C GLY A 53 15.14 0.20 -3.87
N TYR A 54 15.99 0.62 -2.94
CA TYR A 54 17.44 0.54 -3.12
C TYR A 54 18.14 0.18 -1.81
N TYR A 55 19.25 -0.53 -1.96
CA TYR A 55 20.17 -0.85 -0.89
C TYR A 55 21.57 -0.47 -1.35
N GLU A 56 22.05 0.68 -0.88
CA GLU A 56 23.40 1.18 -1.16
C GLU A 56 24.43 0.54 -0.22
N TYR A 57 25.59 0.19 -0.78
CA TYR A 57 26.71 -0.36 -0.03
C TYR A 57 28.04 -0.03 -0.72
N ASN A 58 29.11 -0.02 0.06
CA ASN A 58 30.45 0.29 -0.42
C ASN A 58 31.18 -0.97 -0.86
N THR A 59 31.93 -0.86 -1.95
CA THR A 59 32.91 -1.85 -2.41
C THR A 59 34.28 -1.17 -2.56
N PRO A 60 35.38 -1.92 -2.72
CA PRO A 60 36.68 -1.33 -3.03
C PRO A 60 36.70 -0.46 -4.30
N ALA A 61 35.78 -0.69 -5.25
CA ALA A 61 35.65 0.09 -6.48
C ALA A 61 34.74 1.34 -6.34
N GLY A 62 34.10 1.52 -5.18
CA GLY A 62 33.17 2.62 -4.91
C GLY A 62 31.79 2.15 -4.42
N PRO A 63 30.88 3.10 -4.14
CA PRO A 63 29.51 2.82 -3.75
C PRO A 63 28.72 2.24 -4.93
N ILE A 64 27.93 1.20 -4.66
CA ILE A 64 26.98 0.61 -5.60
C ILE A 64 25.64 0.37 -4.90
N ALA A 65 24.58 0.09 -5.66
CA ALA A 65 23.26 -0.17 -5.12
C ALA A 65 22.64 -1.43 -5.72
N ASN A 66 22.01 -2.24 -4.87
CA ASN A 66 21.01 -3.21 -5.33
C ASN A 66 19.68 -2.49 -5.45
N LEU A 67 18.93 -2.79 -6.52
CA LEU A 67 17.65 -2.16 -6.82
C LEU A 67 16.52 -3.20 -6.81
N GLY A 68 15.29 -2.72 -6.66
CA GLY A 68 14.09 -3.54 -6.76
C GLY A 68 12.86 -2.70 -7.02
N GLU A 69 11.93 -3.22 -7.81
CA GLU A 69 10.73 -2.50 -8.21
C GLU A 69 9.48 -3.37 -8.06
N ALA A 70 8.37 -2.76 -7.67
CA ALA A 70 7.06 -3.38 -7.77
C ALA A 70 6.04 -2.37 -8.27
N ARG A 71 5.12 -2.81 -9.12
CA ARG A 71 4.05 -1.99 -9.71
C ARG A 71 2.76 -2.78 -9.75
N GLY A 72 1.65 -2.07 -9.70
CA GLY A 72 0.34 -2.63 -9.99
C GLY A 72 -0.82 -1.81 -9.45
N ILE A 73 -2.00 -2.41 -9.53
CA ILE A 73 -3.22 -1.91 -8.91
C ILE A 73 -3.39 -2.60 -7.56
N ALA A 74 -3.50 -1.81 -6.50
CA ALA A 74 -3.78 -2.27 -5.15
C ALA A 74 -5.25 -2.03 -4.82
N GLU A 75 -5.87 -2.99 -4.15
CA GLU A 75 -7.19 -2.84 -3.54
C GLU A 75 -7.03 -2.24 -2.14
N ILE A 76 -7.87 -1.27 -1.77
CA ILE A 76 -7.84 -0.63 -0.45
C ILE A 76 -9.13 -0.91 0.32
N GLU A 77 -8.98 -1.40 1.55
CA GLU A 77 -10.06 -1.54 2.53
C GLU A 77 -9.67 -0.79 3.81
N GLY A 78 -10.54 0.12 4.25
CA GLY A 78 -10.19 1.03 5.35
C GLY A 78 -8.88 1.77 5.04
N ASP A 79 -7.94 1.77 5.99
CA ASP A 79 -6.65 2.45 5.88
C ASP A 79 -5.54 1.63 5.20
N THR A 80 -5.84 0.42 4.70
CA THR A 80 -4.82 -0.53 4.25
C THR A 80 -5.06 -0.95 2.81
N ALA A 81 -4.07 -0.69 1.96
CA ALA A 81 -4.06 -1.18 0.58
C ALA A 81 -3.20 -2.44 0.46
N THR A 82 -3.63 -3.40 -0.35
CA THR A 82 -2.89 -4.64 -0.63
C THR A 82 -2.50 -4.66 -2.10
N LEU A 83 -1.20 -4.66 -2.36
CA LEU A 83 -0.62 -4.82 -3.69
C LEU A 83 -0.09 -6.24 -3.85
N VAL A 84 -0.54 -6.91 -4.91
CA VAL A 84 0.11 -8.11 -5.45
C VAL A 84 0.83 -7.68 -6.74
N PRO A 85 2.17 -7.65 -6.77
CA PRO A 85 2.89 -7.15 -7.94
C PRO A 85 2.62 -7.99 -9.18
N GLU A 86 2.37 -7.31 -10.32
CA GLU A 86 1.93 -7.95 -11.57
C GLU A 86 2.87 -9.05 -12.09
N ALA A 87 4.18 -8.95 -11.81
CA ALA A 87 5.20 -9.85 -12.33
C ALA A 87 5.45 -11.11 -11.46
N MET A 88 4.78 -11.27 -10.31
CA MET A 88 5.22 -12.18 -9.25
C MET A 88 4.29 -13.36 -8.93
N ASP A 89 3.33 -13.69 -9.80
CA ASP A 89 2.44 -14.86 -9.69
C ASP A 89 1.92 -15.14 -8.26
N ASN A 90 1.46 -14.10 -7.57
CA ASN A 90 0.95 -14.16 -6.19
C ASN A 90 1.94 -14.63 -5.10
N ARG A 91 3.25 -14.72 -5.38
CA ARG A 91 4.28 -15.12 -4.40
C ARG A 91 4.75 -13.99 -3.47
N CYS A 92 4.25 -12.78 -3.70
CA CYS A 92 4.60 -11.59 -2.95
C CYS A 92 3.35 -10.74 -2.71
N THR A 93 3.21 -10.24 -1.49
CA THR A 93 2.20 -9.24 -1.13
C THR A 93 2.86 -8.07 -0.43
N ILE A 94 2.44 -6.85 -0.78
CA ILE A 94 2.89 -5.62 -0.12
C ILE A 94 1.64 -4.93 0.45
N LYS A 95 1.56 -4.82 1.77
CA LYS A 95 0.48 -4.10 2.45
C LYS A 95 0.95 -2.69 2.79
N LEU A 96 0.13 -1.70 2.47
CA LEU A 96 0.37 -0.28 2.64
C LEU A 96 -0.67 0.29 3.61
N GLN A 97 -0.29 0.48 4.87
CA GLN A 97 -1.17 1.05 5.90
C GLN A 97 -0.93 2.56 6.05
N PHE A 98 -1.96 3.35 5.76
CA PHE A 98 -1.91 4.80 5.78
C PHE A 98 -2.28 5.35 7.17
N THR A 99 -1.31 5.95 7.85
CA THR A 99 -1.47 6.54 9.20
C THR A 99 -1.19 8.05 9.14
N GLY A 100 -2.10 8.79 8.52
CA GLY A 100 -1.97 10.24 8.31
C GLY A 100 -0.83 10.59 7.36
N LYS A 101 0.26 11.18 7.87
CA LYS A 101 1.47 11.53 7.07
C LYS A 101 2.53 10.42 7.07
N ARG A 102 2.22 9.27 7.65
CA ARG A 102 3.07 8.08 7.66
C ARG A 102 2.40 6.96 6.85
N LEU A 103 3.23 6.16 6.21
CA LEU A 103 2.83 4.95 5.52
C LEU A 103 3.66 3.79 6.09
N ILE A 104 3.00 2.83 6.71
CA ILE A 104 3.64 1.63 7.25
C ILE A 104 3.48 0.53 6.22
N VAL A 105 4.59 -0.05 5.79
CA VAL A 105 4.62 -1.02 4.72
C VAL A 105 5.13 -2.34 5.26
N THR A 106 4.41 -3.41 4.95
CA THR A 106 4.85 -4.78 5.22
C THR A 106 4.92 -5.54 3.91
N GLN A 107 6.00 -6.28 3.74
CA GLN A 107 6.21 -7.20 2.63
C GLN A 107 6.10 -8.62 3.16
N ASP A 108 5.35 -9.45 2.46
CA ASP A 108 5.27 -10.89 2.70
C ASP A 108 5.62 -11.66 1.43
N GLY A 109 6.36 -12.75 1.58
CA GLY A 109 6.84 -13.58 0.46
C GLY A 109 8.03 -13.02 -0.35
N GLU A 110 8.28 -13.67 -1.48
CA GLU A 110 9.44 -13.43 -2.34
C GLU A 110 9.08 -12.47 -3.48
N CYS A 111 9.44 -11.20 -3.32
CA CYS A 111 9.13 -10.16 -4.30
C CYS A 111 10.18 -10.00 -5.40
N GLY A 112 11.20 -10.88 -5.45
CA GLY A 112 12.25 -10.83 -6.46
C GLY A 112 13.12 -9.56 -6.41
N PHE A 113 13.07 -8.80 -5.31
CA PHE A 113 13.90 -7.62 -5.15
C PHE A 113 15.37 -8.01 -4.97
N GLY A 114 16.29 -7.15 -5.43
CA GLY A 114 17.73 -7.37 -5.26
C GLY A 114 18.11 -7.64 -3.81
N LYS A 115 19.29 -8.24 -3.59
CA LYS A 115 19.73 -8.65 -2.24
C LYS A 115 19.65 -7.48 -1.26
N HIS A 116 18.99 -7.72 -0.12
CA HIS A 116 18.72 -6.74 0.96
C HIS A 116 17.77 -5.58 0.60
N VAL A 117 17.16 -5.59 -0.58
CA VAL A 117 16.10 -4.66 -0.94
C VAL A 117 14.77 -5.20 -0.42
N THR A 118 14.03 -4.38 0.31
CA THR A 118 12.70 -4.72 0.83
C THR A 118 11.81 -3.48 0.82
N ALA A 119 10.51 -3.68 0.56
CA ALA A 119 9.49 -2.65 0.71
C ALA A 119 9.11 -2.43 2.18
N THR A 120 9.46 -3.33 3.10
CA THR A 120 9.11 -3.21 4.52
C THR A 120 9.75 -1.97 5.14
N GLY A 121 8.93 -1.14 5.79
CA GLY A 121 9.42 0.03 6.49
C GLY A 121 8.36 1.09 6.75
N ALA A 122 8.81 2.20 7.33
CA ALA A 122 8.00 3.39 7.53
C ALA A 122 8.42 4.48 6.54
N TYR A 123 7.45 4.97 5.78
CA TYR A 123 7.63 6.02 4.79
C TYR A 123 6.90 7.29 5.26
N ARG A 124 7.43 8.45 4.86
CA ARG A 124 6.83 9.75 5.14
C ARG A 124 6.31 10.36 3.85
N LYS A 125 5.14 11.00 3.90
CA LYS A 125 4.61 11.73 2.75
C LYS A 125 5.54 12.89 2.39
N THR A 126 6.16 12.84 1.21
CA THR A 126 7.08 13.88 0.70
C THR A 126 6.43 14.79 -0.33
N SER A 127 5.35 14.33 -0.99
CA SER A 127 4.57 15.15 -1.90
C SER A 127 3.12 14.69 -1.95
N THR A 128 2.20 15.61 -2.20
CA THR A 128 0.78 15.34 -2.49
C THR A 128 0.44 15.46 -3.98
N ARG A 129 1.40 15.88 -4.81
CA ARG A 129 1.21 16.04 -6.26
C ARG A 129 1.03 14.66 -6.91
N LYS A 130 0.34 14.64 -8.06
CA LYS A 130 0.24 13.44 -8.89
C LYS A 130 1.65 12.97 -9.28
N PRO A 131 2.06 11.75 -8.87
CA PRO A 131 3.39 11.25 -9.23
C PRO A 131 3.48 10.89 -10.71
N SER A 132 4.68 10.99 -11.27
CA SER A 132 5.04 10.32 -12.54
C SER A 132 5.36 8.87 -12.23
N PHE A 133 4.67 7.94 -12.89
CA PHE A 133 4.87 6.51 -12.72
C PHE A 133 5.79 5.97 -13.81
N GLY A 134 6.59 4.94 -13.51
CA GLY A 134 7.48 4.29 -14.49
C GLY A 134 8.77 5.07 -14.78
N VAL A 135 9.14 5.99 -13.90
CA VAL A 135 10.38 6.77 -14.00
C VAL A 135 11.19 6.50 -12.75
N GLU A 136 12.45 6.11 -12.92
CA GLU A 136 13.38 5.98 -11.80
C GLU A 136 13.52 7.33 -11.06
N PRO A 137 13.61 7.34 -9.72
CA PRO A 137 13.60 8.58 -8.94
C PRO A 137 14.78 9.53 -9.16
#